data_AF-A0A850SUC6-F1
#
_entry.id   AF-A0A850SUC6-F1
#
_cell.length_a   1.000
_cell.length_b   1.000
_cell.length_c   1.000
_cell.angle_alpha   90.00
_cell.angle_beta   90.00
_cell.angle_gamma   90.00
#
_symmetry.space_group_name_H-M   'P 1'
#
loop_
_entity.id
_entity.type
_entity.pdbx_description
1 polymer ?
#
loop_
_entity_poly.entity_id
_entity_poly.type
_entity_poly.pdbx_seq_one_letter_code
_entity_poly.pdbx_strand_id
1 'polypeptide(L)'
;MRFQLVLLGAALVACGRDEPKAPIEDLTPPPPPATADVAALDEFGPFEGRVNGVAFWVHPSVPFNSMAIVSTDKGLLALNIEDGKEVARVEGFKGGAVQVIYDGVYPIIDPDGFKSRGVVVARDDDAGKIRFFEVHNAARELTELGDGFAVGEIEAFCAGPQSDGSNRLVVFRGSKMLTYDLDIGADRVAAAPTA
;
A
#
# COMPACT_ATOMS: atom_id res chain seq x y z
N MET A 1 -11.93 62.34 -7.55
CA MET A 1 -13.05 61.70 -8.28
C MET A 1 -13.53 60.56 -7.38
N ARG A 2 -14.59 60.62 -6.56
CA ARG A 2 -16.00 61.07 -6.66
C ARG A 2 -16.88 60.24 -7.61
N PHE A 3 -17.90 59.58 -7.00
CA PHE A 3 -19.11 58.91 -7.54
C PHE A 3 -18.89 57.53 -8.20
N GLN A 4 -19.69 56.46 -8.02
CA GLN A 4 -21.13 56.25 -7.72
C GLN A 4 -21.31 54.77 -7.25
N LEU A 5 -21.80 54.48 -6.03
CA LEU A 5 -23.14 53.99 -5.67
C LEU A 5 -24.11 53.53 -6.79
N VAL A 6 -25.02 52.61 -6.39
CA VAL A 6 -26.27 52.13 -7.06
C VAL A 6 -26.01 50.90 -7.99
N LEU A 7 -26.65 49.71 -7.88
CA LEU A 7 -28.06 49.36 -7.68
C LEU A 7 -28.28 48.08 -6.84
N LEU A 8 -29.23 48.21 -5.93
CA LEU A 8 -30.01 47.17 -5.28
C LEU A 8 -31.13 46.72 -6.23
N GLY A 9 -31.45 45.42 -6.25
CA GLY A 9 -32.83 44.92 -6.43
C GLY A 9 -33.30 44.57 -7.84
N ALA A 10 -33.30 43.27 -8.16
CA ALA A 10 -34.24 42.55 -9.03
C ALA A 10 -33.95 41.04 -8.86
N ALA A 11 -34.87 40.10 -8.65
CA ALA A 11 -36.31 40.11 -8.54
C ALA A 11 -36.71 38.87 -7.71
N LEU A 12 -37.37 39.07 -6.58
CA LEU A 12 -38.11 38.03 -5.86
C LEU A 12 -39.45 37.80 -6.58
N VAL A 13 -39.43 37.12 -7.73
CA VAL A 13 -40.64 36.56 -8.35
C VAL A 13 -40.28 35.29 -9.14
N ALA A 14 -40.26 34.17 -8.43
CA ALA A 14 -40.55 32.86 -9.01
C ALA A 14 -41.47 32.16 -8.00
N CYS A 15 -42.72 32.59 -7.96
CA CYS A 15 -43.87 31.79 -8.40
C CYS A 15 -43.74 30.32 -7.98
N GLY A 16 -44.41 30.01 -6.86
CA GLY A 16 -44.79 28.66 -6.48
C GLY A 16 -45.40 27.95 -7.68
N ARG A 17 -44.62 27.06 -8.26
CA ARG A 17 -45.11 25.96 -9.06
C ARG A 17 -45.35 24.85 -8.06
N ASP A 18 -46.60 24.42 -7.92
CA ASP A 18 -46.88 23.11 -7.36
C ASP A 18 -46.12 22.11 -8.23
N GLU A 19 -44.97 21.65 -7.73
CA GLU A 19 -44.26 20.57 -8.36
C GLU A 19 -45.23 19.39 -8.43
N PRO A 20 -45.44 18.79 -9.60
CA PRO A 20 -46.16 17.53 -9.65
C PRO A 20 -45.41 16.60 -8.71
N LYS A 21 -46.07 16.19 -7.61
CA LYS A 21 -45.57 15.12 -6.76
C LYS A 21 -45.25 13.98 -7.70
N ALA A 22 -43.96 13.81 -7.99
CA ALA A 22 -43.49 12.65 -8.71
C ALA A 22 -44.08 11.45 -7.96
N PRO A 23 -44.53 10.40 -8.67
CA PRO A 23 -44.86 9.15 -8.01
C PRO A 23 -43.74 8.87 -7.02
N ILE A 24 -44.08 8.70 -5.75
CA ILE A 24 -43.11 8.24 -4.76
C ILE A 24 -42.75 6.85 -5.26
N GLU A 25 -41.70 6.81 -6.08
CA GLU A 25 -41.07 5.60 -6.54
C GLU A 25 -40.78 4.83 -5.27
N ASP A 26 -41.29 3.61 -5.21
CA ASP A 26 -41.24 2.76 -4.04
C ASP A 26 -39.80 2.73 -3.52
N LEU A 27 -39.52 3.52 -2.48
CA LEU A 27 -38.21 3.61 -1.81
C LEU A 27 -38.01 2.37 -0.94
N THR A 28 -38.48 1.21 -1.38
CA THR A 28 -38.02 -0.06 -0.86
C THR A 28 -36.50 -0.01 -1.01
N PRO A 29 -35.75 0.03 0.11
CA PRO A 29 -34.30 0.05 0.03
C PRO A 29 -33.88 -1.14 -0.83
N PRO A 30 -32.94 -0.96 -1.76
CA PRO A 30 -32.42 -2.11 -2.48
C PRO A 30 -32.04 -3.16 -1.44
N PRO A 31 -32.40 -4.43 -1.65
CA PRO A 31 -32.04 -5.48 -0.71
C PRO A 31 -30.54 -5.38 -0.45
N PRO A 32 -30.10 -5.51 0.81
CA PRO A 32 -28.67 -5.45 1.12
C PRO A 32 -27.92 -6.40 0.20
N PRO A 33 -26.73 -6.01 -0.29
CA PRO A 33 -25.96 -6.87 -1.17
C PRO A 33 -25.80 -8.24 -0.50
N ALA A 34 -26.01 -9.30 -1.28
CA ALA A 34 -25.84 -10.66 -0.78
C ALA A 34 -24.41 -10.79 -0.22
N THR A 35 -24.30 -10.99 1.09
CA THR A 35 -23.02 -11.30 1.73
C THR A 35 -22.71 -12.76 1.47
N ALA A 36 -21.63 -13.04 0.76
CA ALA A 36 -21.08 -14.38 0.67
C ALA A 36 -20.17 -14.61 1.88
N ASP A 37 -20.47 -15.62 2.68
CA ASP A 37 -19.55 -16.06 3.73
C ASP A 37 -18.33 -16.69 3.06
N VAL A 38 -17.15 -16.14 3.30
CA VAL A 38 -15.87 -16.72 2.87
C VAL A 38 -15.34 -17.57 4.02
N ALA A 39 -15.03 -18.83 3.74
CA ALA A 39 -14.41 -19.69 4.74
C ALA A 39 -13.02 -19.14 5.05
N ALA A 40 -12.82 -18.66 6.28
CA ALA A 40 -11.51 -18.25 6.77
C ALA A 40 -10.56 -19.46 6.77
N LEU A 41 -9.33 -19.23 6.34
CA LEU A 41 -8.28 -20.25 6.33
C LEU A 41 -7.52 -20.24 7.66
N ASP A 42 -7.37 -21.40 8.30
CA ASP A 42 -6.61 -21.54 9.55
C ASP A 42 -5.08 -21.55 9.34
N GLU A 43 -4.62 -21.95 8.15
CA GLU A 43 -3.20 -22.09 7.81
C GLU A 43 -2.96 -21.74 6.33
N PHE A 44 -2.03 -20.80 6.06
CA PHE A 44 -1.58 -20.53 4.70
C PHE A 44 -0.82 -21.75 4.15
N GLY A 45 -1.18 -22.14 2.92
CA GLY A 45 -0.92 -23.47 2.33
C GLY A 45 0.53 -23.96 2.28
N PRO A 46 0.78 -25.12 1.65
CA PRO A 46 2.13 -25.65 1.54
C PRO A 46 2.99 -24.73 0.67
N PHE A 47 4.12 -24.27 1.23
CA PHE A 47 5.08 -23.45 0.51
C PHE A 47 6.09 -24.32 -0.22
N GLU A 48 6.43 -23.93 -1.45
CA GLU A 48 7.60 -24.48 -2.11
C GLU A 48 8.86 -23.87 -1.50
N GLY A 49 9.56 -24.67 -0.69
CA GLY A 49 10.80 -24.28 -0.06
C GLY A 49 10.63 -23.69 1.34
N ARG A 50 11.72 -23.23 1.92
CA ARG A 50 11.72 -22.70 3.28
C ARG A 50 11.16 -21.28 3.31
N VAL A 51 10.21 -21.03 4.21
CA VAL A 51 9.77 -19.66 4.55
C VAL A 51 10.82 -18.99 5.44
N ASN A 52 11.30 -17.82 4.99
CA ASN A 52 12.35 -17.04 5.65
C ASN A 52 11.80 -15.77 6.31
N GLY A 53 10.63 -15.29 5.90
CA GLY A 53 9.96 -14.16 6.52
C GLY A 53 8.52 -14.00 6.04
N VAL A 54 7.71 -13.33 6.85
CA VAL A 54 6.33 -12.97 6.52
C VAL A 54 6.09 -11.53 6.91
N ALA A 55 5.47 -10.76 6.03
CA ALA A 55 4.98 -9.42 6.30
C ALA A 55 3.54 -9.27 5.80
N PHE A 56 2.81 -8.29 6.31
CA PHE A 56 1.43 -8.04 5.90
C PHE A 56 1.34 -6.68 5.24
N TRP A 57 0.81 -6.66 4.03
CA TRP A 57 0.37 -5.43 3.38
C TRP A 57 -1.14 -5.31 3.56
N VAL A 58 -1.55 -4.27 4.28
CA VAL A 58 -2.94 -3.88 4.44
C VAL A 58 -3.36 -2.97 3.27
N HIS A 59 -4.40 -3.38 2.54
CA HIS A 59 -4.94 -2.56 1.47
C HIS A 59 -5.55 -1.27 2.06
N PRO A 60 -5.29 -0.09 1.47
CA PRO A 60 -5.65 1.19 2.09
C PRO A 60 -7.16 1.43 2.27
N SER A 61 -8.01 0.84 1.42
CA SER A 61 -9.48 0.97 1.49
C SER A 61 -10.31 -0.30 1.54
N VAL A 62 -9.77 -1.43 1.12
CA VAL A 62 -10.52 -2.69 1.01
C VAL A 62 -9.77 -3.73 1.84
N PRO A 63 -9.94 -3.77 3.18
CA PRO A 63 -9.14 -4.63 4.05
C PRO A 63 -9.11 -6.10 3.63
N PHE A 64 -10.18 -6.62 3.01
CA PHE A 64 -10.25 -7.99 2.48
C PHE A 64 -9.31 -8.23 1.29
N ASN A 65 -8.88 -7.19 0.57
CA ASN A 65 -7.86 -7.29 -0.48
C ASN A 65 -6.42 -7.22 0.06
N SER A 66 -6.23 -7.22 1.37
CA SER A 66 -4.90 -7.25 1.99
C SER A 66 -4.16 -8.54 1.67
N MET A 67 -2.85 -8.52 1.86
CA MET A 67 -1.96 -9.61 1.47
C MET A 67 -1.02 -10.03 2.59
N ALA A 68 -0.80 -11.33 2.70
CA ALA A 68 0.40 -11.87 3.33
C ALA A 68 1.51 -11.93 2.27
N ILE A 69 2.63 -11.28 2.54
CA ILE A 69 3.84 -11.32 1.72
C ILE A 69 4.82 -12.29 2.38
N VAL A 70 5.05 -13.42 1.73
CA VAL A 70 5.89 -14.51 2.22
C VAL A 70 7.19 -14.51 1.42
N SER A 71 8.31 -14.43 2.12
CA SER A 71 9.65 -14.58 1.55
C SER A 71 10.11 -16.01 1.70
N THR A 72 10.57 -16.62 0.60
CA THR A 72 11.03 -18.00 0.53
C THR A 72 12.43 -18.10 -0.07
N ASP A 73 13.01 -19.29 -0.09
CA ASP A 73 14.26 -19.57 -0.80
C ASP A 73 14.19 -19.44 -2.33
N LYS A 74 12.99 -19.19 -2.90
CA LYS A 74 12.78 -18.97 -4.34
C LYS A 74 12.39 -17.53 -4.70
N GLY A 75 12.04 -16.69 -3.72
CA GLY A 75 11.68 -15.29 -3.92
C GLY A 75 10.56 -14.83 -3.00
N LEU A 76 9.54 -14.17 -3.55
CA LEU A 76 8.36 -13.66 -2.83
C LEU A 76 7.07 -14.28 -3.35
N LEU A 77 6.14 -14.49 -2.43
CA LEU A 77 4.74 -14.85 -2.70
C LEU A 77 3.84 -13.81 -2.03
N ALA A 78 2.86 -13.32 -2.77
CA ALA A 78 1.77 -12.55 -2.20
C ALA A 78 0.52 -13.43 -2.20
N LEU A 79 -0.01 -13.66 -1.00
CA LEU A 79 -1.23 -14.43 -0.78
C LEU A 79 -2.34 -13.50 -0.34
N ASN A 80 -3.55 -13.76 -0.82
CA ASN A 80 -4.74 -13.12 -0.29
C ASN A 80 -4.95 -13.52 1.17
N ILE A 81 -5.15 -12.54 2.04
CA ILE A 81 -5.17 -12.79 3.49
C ILE A 81 -6.38 -13.60 3.93
N GLU A 82 -7.47 -13.55 3.15
CA GLU A 82 -8.74 -14.16 3.50
C GLU A 82 -8.79 -15.66 3.21
N ASP A 83 -8.37 -16.06 2.01
CA ASP A 83 -8.48 -17.45 1.51
C ASP A 83 -7.12 -18.11 1.26
N GLY A 84 -6.02 -17.40 1.48
CA GLY A 84 -4.66 -17.88 1.25
C GLY A 84 -4.28 -18.09 -0.21
N LYS A 85 -5.13 -17.69 -1.17
CA LYS A 85 -4.86 -17.86 -2.59
C LYS A 85 -3.70 -16.98 -3.03
N GLU A 86 -2.78 -17.53 -3.79
CA GLU A 86 -1.70 -16.76 -4.42
C GLU A 86 -2.27 -15.75 -5.42
N VAL A 87 -1.84 -14.49 -5.30
CA VAL A 87 -2.23 -13.38 -6.18
C VAL A 87 -1.06 -12.79 -6.94
N ALA A 88 0.16 -12.90 -6.41
CA ALA A 88 1.38 -12.51 -7.12
C ALA A 88 2.59 -13.31 -6.64
N ARG A 89 3.63 -13.35 -7.49
CA ARG A 89 4.87 -14.05 -7.23
C ARG A 89 6.04 -13.31 -7.89
N VAL A 90 7.16 -13.27 -7.20
CA VAL A 90 8.44 -12.81 -7.74
C VAL A 90 9.46 -13.91 -7.51
N GLU A 91 10.12 -14.37 -8.58
CA GLU A 91 11.09 -15.46 -8.51
C GLU A 91 12.52 -15.00 -8.82
N GLY A 92 13.48 -15.92 -8.75
CA GLY A 92 14.83 -15.72 -9.26
C GLY A 92 15.81 -15.16 -8.23
N PHE A 93 15.48 -15.25 -6.94
CA PHE A 93 16.41 -14.90 -5.86
C PHE A 93 16.05 -15.64 -4.57
N LYS A 94 17.04 -15.89 -3.72
CA LYS A 94 16.81 -16.40 -2.37
C LYS A 94 16.35 -15.28 -1.43
N GLY A 95 15.05 -15.25 -1.13
CA GLY A 95 14.46 -14.28 -0.22
C GLY A 95 14.86 -14.53 1.23
N GLY A 96 15.28 -13.48 1.93
CA GLY A 96 15.58 -13.47 3.37
C GLY A 96 14.43 -12.86 4.18
N ALA A 97 14.76 -11.93 5.08
CA ALA A 97 13.76 -11.14 5.80
C ALA A 97 12.95 -10.24 4.84
N VAL A 98 11.69 -9.99 5.20
CA VAL A 98 10.76 -9.15 4.43
C VAL A 98 9.96 -8.23 5.37
N GLN A 99 9.66 -7.02 4.90
CA GLN A 99 8.82 -6.06 5.60
C GLN A 99 7.98 -5.27 4.59
N VAL A 100 6.87 -4.69 5.05
CA VAL A 100 6.08 -3.73 4.28
C VAL A 100 6.18 -2.36 4.95
N ILE A 101 6.42 -1.33 4.15
CA ILE A 101 6.31 0.08 4.54
C ILE A 101 5.27 0.77 3.65
N TYR A 102 4.83 1.94 4.08
CA TYR A 102 3.94 2.79 3.30
C TYR A 102 4.64 4.11 3.02
N ASP A 103 4.75 4.43 1.74
CA ASP A 103 5.20 5.74 1.30
C ASP A 103 4.00 6.68 1.15
N GLY A 104 4.16 7.92 1.60
CA GLY A 104 3.09 8.92 1.66
C GLY A 104 2.27 8.89 2.96
N VAL A 105 1.33 9.84 3.07
CA VAL A 105 0.54 10.06 4.29
C VAL A 105 -0.70 9.17 4.30
N TYR A 106 -0.88 8.42 5.39
CA TYR A 106 -2.09 7.65 5.67
C TYR A 106 -3.01 8.38 6.66
N PRO A 107 -4.35 8.36 6.49
CA PRO A 107 -5.09 8.10 5.25
C PRO A 107 -5.23 9.41 4.47
N ILE A 108 -4.81 9.45 3.20
CA ILE A 108 -5.28 10.51 2.30
C ILE A 108 -6.07 9.81 1.19
N ILE A 109 -7.40 9.85 1.36
CA ILE A 109 -8.32 9.76 0.22
C ILE A 109 -8.21 11.11 -0.48
N ASP A 110 -7.38 11.19 -1.51
CA ASP A 110 -7.34 12.36 -2.40
C ASP A 110 -8.51 12.27 -3.39
N PRO A 111 -8.96 13.38 -4.00
CA PRO A 111 -9.94 13.34 -5.09
C PRO A 111 -9.48 12.44 -6.26
N ASP A 112 -8.16 12.29 -6.43
CA ASP A 112 -7.50 11.47 -7.45
C ASP A 112 -7.18 10.02 -6.99
N GLY A 113 -7.50 9.64 -5.74
CA GLY A 113 -7.30 8.29 -5.20
C GLY A 113 -6.39 8.20 -3.96
N PHE A 114 -5.94 6.99 -3.64
CA PHE A 114 -5.04 6.74 -2.49
C PHE A 114 -3.63 7.22 -2.80
N LYS A 115 -3.10 8.16 -2.01
CA LYS A 115 -1.70 8.61 -2.10
C LYS A 115 -0.71 7.69 -1.37
N SER A 116 -1.20 6.76 -0.55
CA SER A 116 -0.32 5.83 0.14
C SER A 116 0.05 4.67 -0.79
N ARG A 117 1.36 4.48 -0.99
CA ARG A 117 1.94 3.41 -1.80
C ARG A 117 2.52 2.35 -0.88
N GLY A 118 2.08 1.09 -1.02
CA GLY A 118 2.70 -0.01 -0.30
C GLY A 118 4.03 -0.38 -0.95
N VAL A 119 5.08 -0.49 -0.15
CA VAL A 119 6.40 -0.94 -0.61
C VAL A 119 6.84 -2.14 0.21
N VAL A 120 7.08 -3.26 -0.47
CA VAL A 120 7.72 -4.44 0.10
C VAL A 120 9.23 -4.23 0.07
N VAL A 121 9.87 -4.35 1.23
CA VAL A 121 11.32 -4.35 1.41
C VAL A 121 11.74 -5.79 1.66
N ALA A 122 12.54 -6.37 0.77
CA ALA A 122 12.97 -7.75 0.87
C ALA A 122 14.49 -7.86 0.80
N ARG A 123 15.06 -8.74 1.64
CA ARG A 123 16.47 -9.11 1.52
C ARG A 123 16.62 -10.18 0.44
N ASP A 124 17.60 -10.00 -0.43
CA ASP A 124 18.10 -10.99 -1.36
C ASP A 124 19.41 -11.57 -0.80
N ASP A 125 19.33 -12.80 -0.30
CA ASP A 125 20.44 -13.48 0.36
C ASP A 125 21.51 -13.96 -0.63
N ASP A 126 21.17 -14.18 -1.90
CA ASP A 126 22.14 -14.60 -2.92
C ASP A 126 23.01 -13.42 -3.36
N ALA A 127 22.39 -12.25 -3.56
CA ALA A 127 23.09 -11.05 -3.98
C ALA A 127 23.56 -10.15 -2.82
N GLY A 128 23.15 -10.42 -1.57
CA GLY A 128 23.48 -9.59 -0.41
C GLY A 128 22.95 -8.15 -0.53
N LYS A 129 21.73 -8.00 -1.06
CA LYS A 129 21.10 -6.70 -1.32
C LYS A 129 19.73 -6.57 -0.67
N ILE A 130 19.28 -5.33 -0.48
CA ILE A 130 17.88 -5.02 -0.20
C ILE A 130 17.22 -4.65 -1.53
N ARG A 131 16.10 -5.32 -1.84
CA ARG A 131 15.23 -5.07 -2.98
C ARG A 131 13.94 -4.40 -2.50
N PHE A 132 13.34 -3.62 -3.38
CA PHE A 132 12.11 -2.89 -3.11
C PHE A 132 11.08 -3.23 -4.18
N PHE A 133 9.84 -3.47 -3.78
CA PHE A 133 8.75 -3.74 -4.71
C PHE A 133 7.55 -2.87 -4.35
N GLU A 134 7.01 -2.12 -5.31
CA GLU A 134 5.73 -1.47 -5.18
C GLU A 134 4.61 -2.49 -5.24
N VAL A 135 3.60 -2.30 -4.37
CA VAL A 135 2.34 -3.04 -4.41
C VAL A 135 1.32 -2.22 -5.20
N HIS A 136 0.89 -2.74 -6.35
CA HIS A 136 -0.17 -2.10 -7.11
C HIS A 136 -1.52 -2.33 -6.40
N ASN A 137 -2.14 -1.27 -5.84
CA ASN A 137 -3.35 -1.38 -5.00
C ASN A 137 -4.49 -2.24 -5.61
N ALA A 138 -4.82 -2.04 -6.89
CA ALA A 138 -5.91 -2.77 -7.56
C ALA A 138 -5.50 -4.17 -8.07
N ALA A 139 -4.47 -4.24 -8.91
CA ALA A 139 -3.99 -5.50 -9.51
C ALA A 139 -3.32 -6.45 -8.49
N ARG A 140 -2.85 -5.91 -7.36
CA ARG A 140 -2.15 -6.65 -6.29
C ARG A 140 -0.85 -7.30 -6.75
N GLU A 141 -0.26 -6.75 -7.81
CA GLU A 141 1.02 -7.15 -8.36
C GLU A 141 2.17 -6.50 -7.60
N LEU A 142 3.33 -7.17 -7.62
CA LEU A 142 4.58 -6.66 -7.07
C LEU A 142 5.48 -6.19 -8.23
N THR A 143 5.76 -4.90 -8.30
CA THR A 143 6.66 -4.32 -9.31
C THR A 143 7.96 -3.89 -8.67
N GLU A 144 9.09 -4.41 -9.14
CA GLU A 144 10.40 -4.04 -8.58
C GLU A 144 10.74 -2.56 -8.85
N LEU A 145 11.24 -1.88 -7.82
CA LEU A 145 11.64 -0.47 -7.84
C LEU A 145 13.17 -0.36 -7.95
N GLY A 146 13.68 -0.55 -9.17
CA GLY A 146 15.11 -0.51 -9.48
C GLY A 146 15.89 -1.72 -8.96
N ASP A 147 17.22 -1.67 -9.02
CA ASP A 147 18.07 -2.86 -8.75
C ASP A 147 18.20 -3.23 -7.26
N GLY A 148 17.69 -2.37 -6.36
CA GLY A 148 18.00 -2.39 -4.94
C GLY A 148 19.39 -1.84 -4.64
N PHE A 149 19.91 -2.09 -3.44
CA PHE A 149 21.29 -1.73 -3.11
C PHE A 149 21.97 -2.75 -2.20
N ALA A 150 23.29 -2.87 -2.36
CA ALA A 150 24.10 -3.83 -1.63
C ALA A 150 24.23 -3.44 -0.16
N VAL A 151 23.90 -4.39 0.72
CA VAL A 151 24.08 -4.28 2.17
C VAL A 151 24.97 -5.40 2.72
N GLY A 152 25.53 -6.25 1.86
CA GLY A 152 26.37 -7.37 2.27
C GLY A 152 25.64 -8.34 3.21
N GLU A 153 26.41 -9.03 4.05
CA GLU A 153 25.85 -9.87 5.09
C GLU A 153 25.27 -8.99 6.22
N ILE A 154 24.01 -9.24 6.57
CA ILE A 154 23.27 -8.53 7.63
C ILE A 154 22.56 -9.58 8.50
N GLU A 155 22.21 -9.23 9.73
CA GLU A 155 21.47 -10.10 10.65
C GLU A 155 19.97 -9.84 10.58
N ALA A 156 19.61 -8.55 10.53
CA ALA A 156 18.23 -8.08 10.47
C ALA A 156 18.16 -6.70 9.81
N PHE A 157 16.96 -6.30 9.42
CA PHE A 157 16.68 -4.91 9.06
C PHE A 157 15.28 -4.51 9.56
N CYS A 158 15.06 -3.22 9.67
CA CYS A 158 13.75 -2.62 9.86
C CYS A 158 13.65 -1.38 8.97
N ALA A 159 12.53 -1.19 8.31
CA ALA A 159 12.18 -0.03 7.53
C ALA A 159 10.89 0.60 8.07
N GLY A 160 10.75 1.90 7.95
CA GLY A 160 9.52 2.58 8.34
C GLY A 160 9.60 4.10 8.28
N PRO A 161 8.46 4.76 8.54
CA PRO A 161 8.39 6.21 8.51
C PRO A 161 9.12 6.84 9.69
N GLN A 162 9.67 8.02 9.46
CA GLN A 162 10.22 8.93 10.45
C GLN A 162 9.18 9.99 10.84
N SER A 163 9.48 10.75 11.90
CA SER A 163 8.59 11.83 12.37
C SER A 163 8.42 12.98 11.37
N ASP A 164 9.33 13.13 10.41
CA ASP A 164 9.26 14.11 9.34
C ASP A 164 8.52 13.60 8.09
N GLY A 165 8.00 12.38 8.13
CA GLY A 165 7.28 11.74 7.03
C GLY A 165 8.18 11.04 6.01
N SER A 166 9.51 11.16 6.10
CA SER A 166 10.44 10.37 5.28
C SER A 166 10.44 8.90 5.70
N ASN A 167 10.98 8.02 4.86
CA ASN A 167 11.20 6.62 5.22
C ASN A 167 12.68 6.36 5.56
N ARG A 168 12.94 5.46 6.51
CA ARG A 168 14.29 5.03 6.89
C ARG A 168 14.41 3.53 6.84
N LEU A 169 15.57 3.03 6.40
CA LEU A 169 16.01 1.68 6.61
C LEU A 169 17.10 1.65 7.70
N VAL A 170 16.95 0.73 8.64
CA VAL A 170 17.93 0.38 9.67
C VAL A 170 18.40 -1.05 9.39
N VAL A 171 19.70 -1.25 9.30
CA VAL A 171 20.35 -2.54 9.03
C VAL A 171 21.26 -2.90 10.18
N PHE A 172 21.14 -4.12 10.68
CA PHE A 172 21.97 -4.66 11.75
C PHE A 172 23.04 -5.59 11.16
N ARG A 173 24.31 -5.32 11.45
CA ARG A 173 25.46 -6.14 11.03
C ARG A 173 26.42 -6.33 12.20
N GLY A 174 26.39 -7.49 12.84
CA GLY A 174 27.11 -7.71 14.09
C GLY A 174 26.67 -6.69 15.14
N SER A 175 27.64 -6.03 15.78
CA SER A 175 27.37 -4.97 16.76
C SER A 175 27.08 -3.59 16.16
N LYS A 176 27.03 -3.47 14.82
CA LYS A 176 26.82 -2.18 14.14
C LYS A 176 25.38 -2.05 13.66
N MET A 177 24.85 -0.84 13.84
CA MET A 177 23.61 -0.38 13.23
C MET A 177 23.96 0.62 12.14
N LEU A 178 23.51 0.36 10.92
CA LEU A 178 23.65 1.26 9.78
C LEU A 178 22.27 1.80 9.42
N THR A 179 22.16 3.08 9.13
CA THR A 179 20.89 3.74 8.85
C THR A 179 20.96 4.44 7.50
N TYR A 180 19.87 4.34 6.75
CA TYR A 180 19.73 4.88 5.41
C TYR A 180 18.42 5.63 5.29
N ASP A 181 18.47 6.89 4.87
CA ASP A 181 17.26 7.59 4.47
C ASP A 181 16.84 7.09 3.09
N LEU A 182 15.55 6.80 2.92
CA LEU A 182 14.97 6.24 1.71
C LEU A 182 14.21 7.33 0.95
N ASP A 183 14.57 7.51 -0.32
CA ASP A 183 13.85 8.30 -1.30
C ASP A 183 13.13 7.36 -2.27
N ILE A 184 11.81 7.24 -2.11
CA ILE A 184 10.96 6.30 -2.83
C ILE A 184 10.35 7.01 -4.04
N GLY A 185 10.97 6.81 -5.21
CA GLY A 185 10.51 7.33 -6.48
C GLY A 185 9.40 6.48 -7.11
N ALA A 186 9.02 6.85 -8.33
CA ALA A 186 8.01 6.12 -9.11
C ALA A 186 8.50 4.75 -9.59
N ASP A 187 9.78 4.64 -9.94
CA ASP A 187 10.40 3.47 -10.58
C ASP A 187 11.67 2.97 -9.86
N ARG A 188 12.05 3.61 -8.75
CA ARG A 188 13.29 3.32 -8.02
C ARG A 188 13.21 3.72 -6.56
N VAL A 189 14.05 3.10 -5.74
CA VAL A 189 14.37 3.58 -4.39
C VAL A 189 15.84 3.97 -4.33
N ALA A 190 16.12 5.21 -3.91
CA ALA A 190 17.45 5.64 -3.56
C ALA A 190 17.64 5.56 -2.04
N ALA A 191 18.83 5.15 -1.59
CA ALA A 191 19.18 5.03 -0.19
C ALA A 191 20.48 5.78 0.10
N ALA A 192 20.42 6.73 1.03
CA ALA A 192 21.58 7.53 1.44
C ALA A 192 21.96 7.18 2.88
N PRO A 193 23.23 6.79 3.17
CA PRO A 193 23.67 6.58 4.54
C PRO A 193 23.48 7.86 5.35
N THR A 194 22.93 7.74 6.56
CA THR A 194 22.88 8.85 7.50
C THR A 194 24.17 8.89 8.31
N ALA A 195 24.67 10.09 8.59
CA ALA A 195 25.86 10.31 9.41
C ALA A 195 25.64 9.95 10.88
#